data_AF-A0A6A0HHI4-F1
#
_entry.id   AF-A0A6A0HHI4-F1
#
_cell.length_a   1.000
_cell.length_b   1.000
_cell.length_c   1.000
_cell.angle_alpha   90.00
_cell.angle_beta   90.00
_cell.angle_gamma   90.00
#
_symmetry.space_group_name_H-M   'P 1'
#
loop_
_entity.id
_entity.type
_entity.pdbx_description
1 polymer ?
#
loop_
_entity_poly.entity_id
_entity_poly.type
_entity_poly.pdbx_seq_one_letter_code
_entity_poly.pdbx_strand_id
1 'polypeptide(L)' 'MFGESFDAASVAYRVGYGDASHFTREYKRLFGLPPVRDVERLCEAAR' A
#
# COMPACT_ATOMS: atom_id res chain seq x y z
N MET A 1 -14.84 1.08 9.28
CA MET A 1 -13.68 1.83 8.73
C MET A 1 -12.43 1.08 9.16
N PHE A 2 -12.11 0.00 8.45
CA PHE A 2 -11.01 -0.94 8.75
C PHE A 2 -10.14 -1.10 7.49
N GLY A 3 -9.66 0.01 6.92
CA GLY A 3 -8.99 -0.05 5.61
C GLY A 3 -7.88 0.96 5.38
N GLU A 4 -7.57 1.86 6.32
CA GLU A 4 -6.59 2.93 6.07
C GLU A 4 -5.19 2.63 6.64
N SER A 5 -5.05 1.56 7.42
CA SER A 5 -3.91 1.41 8.31
C SER A 5 -3.50 -0.04 8.58
N PHE A 6 -3.79 -0.99 7.66
CA PHE A 6 -2.91 -2.16 7.59
C PHE A 6 -1.66 -1.71 6.82
N ASP A 7 -0.66 -1.39 7.60
CA ASP A 7 -0.13 -0.04 7.69
C ASP A 7 0.75 0.39 6.49
N ALA A 8 0.15 1.13 5.55
CA ALA A 8 0.86 1.73 4.43
C ALA A 8 2.05 2.59 4.89
N ALA A 9 1.99 3.17 6.10
CA ALA A 9 3.12 3.87 6.69
C ALA A 9 4.24 2.90 7.09
N SER A 10 3.96 1.82 7.81
CA SER A 10 4.95 0.77 8.10
C SER A 10 5.59 0.21 6.83
N VAL A 11 4.79 -0.04 5.78
CA VAL A 11 5.33 -0.52 4.50
C VAL A 11 6.22 0.55 3.88
N ALA A 12 5.74 1.80 3.81
CA ALA A 12 6.52 2.94 3.32
C ALA A 12 7.88 3.05 4.03
N TYR A 13 7.90 3.00 5.35
CA TYR A 13 9.16 3.05 6.11
C TYR A 13 10.06 1.84 5.83
N ARG A 14 9.50 0.62 5.71
CA ARG A 14 10.29 -0.58 5.38
C ARG A 14 10.92 -0.54 3.99
N VAL A 15 10.25 0.06 3.01
CA VAL A 15 10.82 0.27 1.66
C VAL A 15 11.66 1.55 1.54
N GLY A 16 11.86 2.30 2.64
CA GLY A 16 12.75 3.47 2.68
C GLY A 16 12.08 4.80 2.35
N TYR A 17 10.75 4.85 2.29
CA TYR A 17 10.00 6.09 2.19
C TYR A 17 9.84 6.73 3.57
N GLY A 18 10.12 8.03 3.66
CA GLY A 18 9.92 8.81 4.89
C GLY A 18 8.46 9.23 5.13
N ASP A 19 7.56 8.96 4.18
CA ASP A 19 6.15 9.34 4.26
C ASP A 19 5.24 8.35 3.51
N ALA A 20 4.12 8.00 4.14
CA ALA A 20 3.14 7.05 3.61
C ALA A 20 2.37 7.59 2.39
N SER A 21 2.17 8.91 2.33
CA SER A 21 1.45 9.57 1.24
C SER A 21 2.30 9.60 -0.02
N HIS A 22 3.60 9.83 0.12
CA HIS A 22 4.57 9.74 -0.98
C HIS A 22 4.60 8.33 -1.57
N PHE A 23 4.74 7.31 -0.72
CA PHE A 23 4.69 5.91 -1.13
C PHE A 23 3.39 5.58 -1.87
N THR A 24 2.24 5.97 -1.33
CA THR A 24 0.93 5.66 -1.93
C THR A 24 0.75 6.31 -3.30
N ARG A 25 1.22 7.55 -3.49
CA ARG A 25 1.14 8.26 -4.77
C ARG A 25 2.04 7.61 -5.83
N GLU A 26 3.27 7.27 -5.45
CA GLU A 26 4.22 6.61 -6.35
C GLU A 26 3.73 5.20 -6.71
N TYR A 27 3.28 4.43 -5.73
CA TYR A 27 2.72 3.10 -5.92
C TYR A 27 1.53 3.12 -6.88
N LYS A 28 0.58 4.06 -6.69
CA LYS A 28 -0.54 4.22 -7.62
C LYS A 28 -0.09 4.63 -9.03
N ARG A 29 0.99 5.40 -9.17
CA ARG A 29 1.53 5.78 -10.48
C ARG A 29 2.18 4.59 -11.20
N LEU A 30 2.90 3.74 -10.47
CA LEU A 30 3.62 2.59 -11.02
C LEU A 30 2.70 1.39 -11.29
N PHE A 31 1.75 1.13 -10.39
CA PHE A 31 0.91 -0.08 -10.39
C PHE A 31 -0.57 0.21 -10.68
N GLY A 32 -0.96 1.48 -10.82
CA GLY A 32 -2.33 1.90 -11.18
C GLY A 32 -3.36 1.83 -10.03
N LEU A 33 -3.06 1.09 -8.95
CA LEU A 33 -3.95 0.89 -7.80
C LEU A 33 -3.27 1.32 -6.50
N PRO A 34 -4.02 1.77 -5.48
CA PRO A 34 -3.45 2.00 -4.16
C PRO A 34 -2.93 0.68 -3.55
N PRO A 35 -1.84 0.72 -2.76
CA PRO A 35 -1.19 -0.47 -2.20
C PRO A 35 -2.13 -1.32 -1.34
N VAL A 36 -3.05 -0.69 -0.58
CA VAL A 36 -4.01 -1.42 0.26
C VAL A 36 -4.92 -2.33 -0.59
N ARG A 37 -5.46 -1.82 -1.71
CA ARG A 37 -6.34 -2.60 -2.58
C ARG A 37 -5.59 -3.71 -3.30
N ASP A 38 -4.33 -3.48 -3.60
CA ASP A 38 -3.49 -4.50 -4.25
C ASP A 38 -3.15 -5.62 -3.27
N VAL A 39 -2.84 -5.29 -2.01
CA VAL A 39 -2.64 -6.28 -0.94
C VAL A 39 -3.93 -7.09 -0.68
N GLU A 40 -5.10 -6.45 -0.64
CA GLU A 40 -6.38 -7.17 -0.51
C GLU A 40 -6.58 -8.15 -1.67
N ARG A 41 -6.32 -7.72 -2.91
CA ARG A 41 -6.37 -8.59 -4.10
C ARG A 41 -5.38 -9.75 -4.04
N LEU A 42 -4.14 -9.48 -3.64
CA LEU A 42 -3.10 -10.50 -3.52
C LEU A 42 -3.43 -11.51 -2.42
N CYS A 43 -4.01 -11.05 -1.30
CA CYS A 43 -4.46 -11.90 -0.20
C CYS A 43 -5.63 -12.80 -0.63
N GLU A 44 -6.63 -12.24 -1.33
CA GLU A 44 -7.73 -13.00 -1.93
C GLU A 44 -7.24 -14.00 -2.99
N ALA A 45 -6.28 -13.62 -3.84
CA ALA A 45 -5.72 -14.50 -4.86
C ALA A 45 -4.80 -15.59 -4.30
N ALA A 46 -4.22 -15.38 -3.12
CA ALA A 46 -3.39 -16.37 -2.42
C ALA A 46 -4.21 -17.36 -1.57
N ARG A 47 -5.53 -17.20 -1.52
CA ARG A 47 -6.46 -18.10 -0.84
C ARG A 47 -6.95 -19.21 -1.76
#